data_AF-A0A954RB19-F1
#
_entry.id   AF-A0A954RB19-F1
#
_cell.length_a   1.000
_cell.length_b   1.000
_cell.length_c   1.000
_cell.angle_alpha   90.00
_cell.angle_beta   90.00
_cell.angle_gamma   90.00
#
_symmetry.space_group_name_H-M   'P 1'
#
loop_
_entity.id
_entity.type
_entity.pdbx_description
1 polymer ?
#
loop_
_entity_poly.entity_id
_entity_poly.type
_entity_poly.pdbx_seq_one_letter_code
_entity_poly.pdbx_strand_id
1 'polypeptide(L)'
;MTDSLQTVHVALGERSYDVRIGPGLIAGAGEALAPLLARPRVAVLTDETVAALHLDAFREGLAQAGIGCTALALPAGEATKSWAQLARATEWLLEQKVERRDVVVALGGGVIGDLAGFLAAVALRGLPFVQVPTTLLAQVDSSVGGKTGVNSRHGKNLIGAFHQPATVLIDIDTLNTLPDRQLLAGYAEVAKYGLIDRPDFFAWLEEAGPRVIAGDRLARTHAIVQSVAAKAEIVGQDERESGARA
;
A
#
# COMPACT_ATOMS: atom_id res chain seq x y z
N MET A 1 -17.03 -7.36 -16.45
CA MET A 1 -15.81 -7.68 -15.68
C MET A 1 -16.23 -8.57 -14.52
N THR A 2 -15.54 -9.68 -14.28
CA THR A 2 -15.77 -10.57 -13.13
C THR A 2 -15.17 -9.96 -11.86
N ASP A 3 -15.68 -10.32 -10.67
CA ASP A 3 -15.14 -9.94 -9.34
C ASP A 3 -13.81 -10.66 -9.04
N SER A 4 -12.97 -10.80 -10.07
CA SER A 4 -11.77 -11.62 -10.09
C SER A 4 -10.52 -10.78 -9.93
N LEU A 5 -9.51 -11.36 -9.28
CA LEU A 5 -8.17 -10.82 -9.15
C LEU A 5 -7.66 -10.18 -10.45
N GLN A 6 -7.29 -8.92 -10.39
CA GLN A 6 -6.61 -8.17 -11.43
C GLN A 6 -5.15 -7.94 -11.03
N THR A 7 -4.27 -7.82 -12.01
CA THR A 7 -2.86 -7.50 -11.77
C THR A 7 -2.44 -6.36 -12.68
N VAL A 8 -1.82 -5.33 -12.10
CA VAL A 8 -1.13 -4.26 -12.85
C VAL A 8 0.37 -4.41 -12.62
N HIS A 9 1.13 -4.52 -13.71
CA HIS A 9 2.59 -4.64 -13.65
C HIS A 9 3.25 -3.25 -13.68
N VAL A 10 4.12 -2.97 -12.71
CA VAL A 10 4.90 -1.73 -12.65
C VAL A 10 6.31 -2.01 -13.18
N ALA A 11 6.58 -1.57 -14.41
CA ALA A 11 7.84 -1.85 -15.11
C ALA A 11 8.96 -0.90 -14.67
N LEU A 12 9.90 -1.39 -13.86
CA LEU A 12 11.06 -0.65 -13.32
C LEU A 12 12.38 -1.44 -13.47
N GLY A 13 12.46 -2.30 -14.49
CA GLY A 13 13.60 -3.20 -14.71
C GLY A 13 13.71 -4.24 -13.60
N GLU A 14 14.87 -4.36 -12.96
CA GLU A 14 15.10 -5.29 -11.85
C GLU A 14 14.23 -5.03 -10.61
N ARG A 15 13.64 -3.84 -10.51
CA ARG A 15 12.77 -3.42 -9.40
C ARG A 15 11.27 -3.48 -9.77
N SER A 16 10.93 -4.16 -10.87
CA SER A 16 9.55 -4.31 -11.28
C SER A 16 8.77 -5.14 -10.27
N TYR A 17 7.50 -4.81 -10.08
CA TYR A 17 6.62 -5.53 -9.15
C TYR A 17 5.18 -5.52 -9.65
N ASP A 18 4.39 -6.43 -9.12
CA ASP A 18 2.97 -6.55 -9.42
C ASP A 18 2.12 -5.91 -8.32
N VAL A 19 1.08 -5.20 -8.74
CA VAL A 19 -0.03 -4.74 -7.91
C VAL A 19 -1.21 -5.68 -8.13
N ARG A 20 -1.54 -6.48 -7.11
CA ARG A 20 -2.65 -7.43 -7.11
C ARG A 20 -3.89 -6.75 -6.52
N ILE A 21 -5.00 -6.75 -7.25
CA ILE A 21 -6.21 -5.98 -6.93
C ILE A 21 -7.42 -6.91 -6.97
N GLY A 22 -8.17 -6.99 -5.88
CA GLY A 22 -9.38 -7.81 -5.81
C GLY A 22 -9.89 -7.98 -4.39
N PRO A 23 -11.01 -8.69 -4.19
CA PRO A 23 -11.53 -8.98 -2.86
C PRO A 23 -10.72 -10.09 -2.15
N GLY A 24 -10.69 -10.04 -0.82
CA GLY A 24 -10.19 -11.14 0.02
C GLY A 24 -8.67 -11.35 0.02
N LEU A 25 -7.89 -10.41 -0.52
CA LEU A 25 -6.43 -10.51 -0.56
C LEU A 25 -5.76 -10.44 0.82
N ILE A 26 -6.40 -9.85 1.83
CA ILE A 26 -5.88 -9.89 3.21
C ILE A 26 -5.97 -11.32 3.76
N ALA A 27 -7.11 -11.98 3.61
CA ALA A 27 -7.29 -13.37 4.04
C ALA A 27 -6.46 -14.35 3.19
N GLY A 28 -6.26 -14.04 1.90
CA GLY A 28 -5.43 -14.81 0.98
C GLY A 28 -3.94 -14.43 0.98
N ALA A 29 -3.48 -13.58 1.90
CA ALA A 29 -2.15 -12.99 1.86
C ALA A 29 -1.02 -14.03 1.84
N GLY A 30 -1.21 -15.17 2.52
CA GLY A 30 -0.22 -16.26 2.56
C GLY A 30 0.21 -16.74 1.17
N GLU A 31 -0.74 -16.88 0.23
CA GLU A 31 -0.45 -17.31 -1.15
C GLU A 31 0.41 -16.29 -1.89
N ALA A 32 0.15 -15.00 -1.68
CA ALA A 32 0.88 -13.92 -2.32
C ALA A 32 2.28 -13.70 -1.73
N LEU A 33 2.44 -13.89 -0.42
CA LEU A 33 3.70 -13.61 0.26
C LEU A 33 4.64 -14.80 0.24
N ALA A 34 4.15 -16.05 0.29
CA ALA A 34 5.00 -17.25 0.37
C ALA A 34 6.16 -17.28 -0.66
N PRO A 35 5.97 -16.92 -1.94
CA PRO A 35 7.06 -16.91 -2.92
C PRO A 35 8.16 -15.88 -2.66
N LEU A 36 7.87 -14.85 -1.85
CA LEU A 36 8.81 -13.76 -1.53
C LEU A 36 9.68 -14.08 -0.31
N LEU A 37 9.31 -15.09 0.47
CA LEU A 37 9.88 -15.34 1.79
C LEU A 37 11.08 -16.28 1.75
N ALA A 38 12.23 -15.80 2.23
CA ALA A 38 13.38 -16.67 2.52
C ALA A 38 13.19 -17.52 3.78
N ARG A 39 12.38 -17.01 4.72
CA ARG A 39 11.99 -17.66 5.98
C ARG A 39 10.48 -17.48 6.13
N PRO A 40 9.73 -18.46 6.64
CA PRO A 40 8.27 -18.41 6.70
C PRO A 40 7.81 -17.46 7.83
N ARG A 41 8.15 -16.18 7.74
CA ARG A 41 7.79 -15.15 8.71
C ARG A 41 7.75 -13.76 8.05
N VAL A 42 6.94 -12.88 8.61
CA VAL A 42 6.90 -11.45 8.27
C VAL A 42 6.83 -10.59 9.53
N ALA A 43 7.31 -9.35 9.42
CA ALA A 43 7.14 -8.31 10.43
C ALA A 43 6.16 -7.24 9.90
N VAL A 44 5.02 -7.09 10.55
CA VAL A 44 3.94 -6.18 10.12
C VAL A 44 4.01 -4.87 10.89
N LEU A 45 4.01 -3.75 10.18
CA LEU A 45 3.73 -2.43 10.74
C LEU A 45 2.32 -2.02 10.35
N THR A 46 1.54 -1.55 11.34
CA THR A 46 0.15 -1.12 11.16
C THR A 46 -0.19 0.02 12.14
N ASP A 47 -1.38 0.59 12.02
CA ASP A 47 -1.94 1.46 13.05
C ASP A 47 -3.01 0.75 13.89
N GLU A 48 -3.33 1.30 15.06
CA GLU A 48 -4.27 0.71 16.02
C GLU A 48 -5.68 0.47 15.43
N THR A 49 -6.16 1.36 14.54
CA THR A 49 -7.48 1.23 13.91
C THR A 49 -7.48 0.07 12.91
N VAL A 50 -6.49 0.04 12.03
CA VAL A 50 -6.35 -1.01 11.02
C VAL A 50 -6.04 -2.35 11.67
N ALA A 51 -5.26 -2.36 12.76
CA ALA A 51 -4.99 -3.56 13.53
C ALA A 51 -6.29 -4.19 14.06
N ALA A 52 -7.15 -3.39 14.68
CA ALA A 52 -8.43 -3.85 15.23
C ALA A 52 -9.40 -4.38 14.15
N LEU A 53 -9.27 -3.93 12.90
CA LEU A 53 -10.17 -4.30 11.81
C LEU A 53 -9.67 -5.48 10.97
N HIS A 54 -8.35 -5.58 10.74
CA HIS A 54 -7.81 -6.38 9.64
C HIS A 54 -6.62 -7.26 10.01
N LEU A 55 -5.93 -7.01 11.14
CA LEU A 55 -4.69 -7.74 11.47
C LEU A 55 -4.95 -9.22 11.77
N ASP A 56 -6.05 -9.56 12.44
CA ASP A 56 -6.36 -10.96 12.78
C ASP A 56 -6.65 -11.78 11.52
N ALA A 57 -7.47 -11.26 10.60
CA ALA A 57 -7.69 -11.89 9.29
C ALA A 57 -6.39 -12.05 8.49
N PHE A 58 -5.51 -11.04 8.50
CA PHE A 58 -4.20 -11.12 7.86
C PHE A 58 -3.32 -12.21 8.48
N ARG A 59 -3.27 -12.28 9.82
CA ARG A 59 -2.51 -13.29 10.57
C ARG A 59 -3.01 -14.70 10.29
N GLU A 60 -4.32 -14.90 10.27
CA GLU A 60 -4.94 -16.18 9.96
C GLU A 60 -4.60 -16.63 8.53
N GLY A 61 -4.71 -15.72 7.55
CA GLY A 61 -4.32 -15.99 6.17
C GLY A 61 -2.85 -16.40 6.00
N LEU A 62 -1.94 -15.76 6.75
CA LEU A 62 -0.53 -16.15 6.79
C LEU A 62 -0.33 -17.50 7.48
N ALA A 63 -1.02 -17.76 8.60
CA ALA A 63 -0.89 -19.00 9.36
C ALA A 63 -1.32 -20.23 8.55
N GLN A 64 -2.35 -20.10 7.70
CA GLN A 64 -2.79 -21.15 6.77
C GLN A 64 -1.69 -21.55 5.77
N ALA A 65 -0.79 -20.62 5.42
CA ALA A 65 0.39 -20.87 4.60
C ALA A 65 1.64 -21.23 5.43
N GLY A 66 1.51 -21.43 6.74
CA GLY A 66 2.62 -21.74 7.65
C GLY A 66 3.56 -20.55 7.90
N ILE A 67 3.10 -19.32 7.67
CA ILE A 67 3.92 -18.10 7.81
C ILE A 67 3.65 -17.46 9.18
N GLY A 68 4.71 -17.27 9.97
CA GLY A 68 4.65 -16.55 11.23
C GLY A 68 4.47 -15.04 11.04
N CYS A 69 3.72 -14.40 11.93
CA CYS A 69 3.43 -12.96 11.85
C CYS A 69 3.68 -12.30 13.21
N THR A 70 4.66 -11.40 13.27
CA THR A 70 4.80 -10.43 14.37
C THR A 70 4.29 -9.08 13.90
N ALA A 71 3.69 -8.29 14.79
CA ALA A 71 3.14 -6.99 14.41
C ALA A 71 3.40 -5.93 15.47
N LEU A 72 3.61 -4.70 14.99
CA LEU A 72 3.62 -3.48 15.80
C LEU A 72 2.48 -2.58 15.32
N ALA A 73 1.53 -2.32 16.22
CA ALA A 73 0.51 -1.29 16.03
C ALA A 73 1.02 0.04 16.58
N LEU A 74 0.95 1.07 15.75
CA LEU A 74 1.27 2.46 16.08
C LEU A 74 -0.01 3.28 16.27
N PRO A 75 0.04 4.44 16.95
CA PRO A 75 -1.11 5.32 17.01
C PRO A 75 -1.63 5.67 15.60
N ALA A 76 -2.94 5.84 15.45
CA ALA A 76 -3.52 6.25 14.18
C ALA A 76 -3.31 7.75 13.90
N GLY A 77 -3.16 8.12 12.63
CA GLY A 77 -3.14 9.51 12.15
C GLY A 77 -1.78 10.06 11.72
N GLU A 78 -1.80 11.23 11.08
CA GLU A 78 -0.63 11.83 10.41
C GLU A 78 0.58 12.08 11.34
N ALA A 79 0.35 12.32 12.63
CA ALA A 79 1.42 12.54 13.61
C ALA A 79 2.33 11.30 13.81
N THR A 80 1.82 10.12 13.46
CA THR A 80 2.58 8.86 13.48
C THR A 80 3.70 8.84 12.46
N LYS A 81 3.57 9.62 11.38
CA LYS A 81 4.62 9.80 10.38
C LYS A 81 5.75 10.71 10.91
N SER A 82 6.52 10.22 11.87
CA SER A 82 7.53 11.01 12.59
C SER A 82 8.78 10.19 12.96
N TRP A 83 9.87 10.90 13.28
CA TRP A 83 11.12 10.28 13.78
C TRP A 83 10.91 9.42 15.03
N ALA A 84 10.04 9.85 15.94
CA ALA A 84 9.79 9.12 17.17
C ALA A 84 9.22 7.72 16.89
N GLN A 85 8.24 7.63 15.99
CA GLN A 85 7.65 6.34 15.62
C GLN A 85 8.57 5.53 14.71
N LEU A 86 9.37 6.16 13.85
CA LEU A 86 10.40 5.47 13.08
C LEU A 86 11.44 4.82 13.99
N ALA A 87 11.93 5.53 15.01
CA ALA A 87 12.87 4.99 15.99
C ALA A 87 12.26 3.80 16.75
N ARG A 88 11.04 3.96 17.27
CA ARG A 88 10.30 2.87 17.94
C ARG A 88 10.14 1.64 17.06
N ALA A 89 9.72 1.84 15.80
CA ALA A 89 9.54 0.75 14.85
C ALA A 89 10.87 0.09 14.46
N THR A 90 11.96 0.85 14.40
CA THR A 90 13.30 0.32 14.13
C THR A 90 13.78 -0.59 15.26
N GLU A 91 13.71 -0.14 16.51
CA GLU A 91 14.13 -0.95 17.66
C GLU A 91 13.29 -2.22 17.78
N TRP A 92 11.97 -2.10 17.69
CA TRP A 92 11.07 -3.26 17.68
C TRP A 92 11.44 -4.27 16.58
N LEU A 93 11.70 -3.78 15.36
CA LEU A 93 12.05 -4.64 14.23
C LEU A 93 13.36 -5.41 14.49
N LEU A 94 14.36 -4.77 15.08
CA LEU A 94 15.63 -5.40 15.47
C LEU A 94 15.46 -6.40 16.61
N GLU A 95 14.59 -6.13 17.58
CA GLU A 95 14.22 -7.07 18.64
C GLU A 95 13.59 -8.35 18.07
N GLN A 96 12.85 -8.25 16.95
CA GLN A 96 12.31 -9.42 16.24
C GLN A 96 13.40 -10.26 15.53
N LYS A 97 14.67 -9.85 15.60
CA LYS A 97 15.82 -10.52 14.96
C LYS A 97 15.57 -10.74 13.47
N VAL A 98 15.09 -9.69 12.78
CA VAL A 98 14.95 -9.75 11.33
C VAL A 98 16.30 -9.81 10.65
N GLU A 99 16.36 -10.51 9.53
CA GLU A 99 17.52 -10.62 8.67
C GLU A 99 17.30 -9.90 7.32
N ARG A 100 18.36 -9.71 6.54
CA ARG A 100 18.31 -8.92 5.29
C ARG A 100 17.31 -9.40 4.23
N ARG A 101 16.85 -10.65 4.32
CA ARG A 101 15.89 -11.24 3.39
C ARG A 101 14.50 -11.46 4.00
N ASP A 102 14.31 -11.06 5.26
CA ASP A 102 12.99 -11.06 5.88
C ASP A 102 12.15 -9.90 5.33
N VAL A 103 10.84 -10.10 5.25
CA VAL A 103 9.92 -9.14 4.62
C VAL A 103 9.21 -8.31 5.68
N VAL A 104 9.23 -6.98 5.49
CA VAL A 104 8.40 -6.03 6.23
C VAL A 104 7.07 -5.84 5.49
N VAL A 105 5.95 -5.85 6.19
CA VAL A 105 4.63 -5.61 5.60
C VAL A 105 4.05 -4.30 6.16
N ALA A 106 3.63 -3.41 5.28
CA ALA A 106 2.88 -2.21 5.63
C ALA A 106 1.37 -2.48 5.47
N LEU A 107 0.68 -2.74 6.58
CA LEU A 107 -0.78 -2.96 6.59
C LEU A 107 -1.48 -1.69 7.08
N GLY A 108 -2.01 -0.87 6.18
CA GLY A 108 -2.69 0.37 6.57
C GLY A 108 -2.82 1.41 5.46
N GLY A 109 -3.15 2.64 5.83
CA GLY A 109 -3.19 3.77 4.89
C GLY A 109 -1.82 4.31 4.51
N GLY A 110 -1.79 5.43 3.78
CA GLY A 110 -0.55 6.04 3.27
C GLY A 110 0.47 6.41 4.35
N VAL A 111 0.01 6.80 5.55
CA VAL A 111 0.88 7.08 6.71
C VAL A 111 1.72 5.86 7.10
N ILE A 112 1.09 4.69 7.21
CA ILE A 112 1.79 3.44 7.54
C ILE A 112 2.64 2.98 6.36
N GLY A 113 2.13 3.11 5.12
CA GLY A 113 2.88 2.80 3.90
C GLY A 113 4.21 3.55 3.82
N ASP A 114 4.17 4.87 4.01
CA ASP A 114 5.37 5.71 3.98
C ASP A 114 6.35 5.41 5.11
N LEU A 115 5.85 5.24 6.34
CA LEU A 115 6.69 4.98 7.51
C LEU A 115 7.35 3.59 7.41
N ALA A 116 6.58 2.56 7.07
CA ALA A 116 7.06 1.19 6.93
C ALA A 116 8.02 1.05 5.73
N GLY A 117 7.72 1.71 4.61
CA GLY A 117 8.61 1.76 3.45
C GLY A 117 9.94 2.42 3.79
N PHE A 118 9.92 3.51 4.57
CA PHE A 118 11.15 4.20 4.95
C PHE A 118 11.94 3.41 6.00
N LEU A 119 11.25 2.78 6.96
CA LEU A 119 11.83 1.81 7.88
C LEU A 119 12.55 0.70 7.11
N ALA A 120 11.89 0.09 6.11
CA ALA A 120 12.47 -0.96 5.29
C ALA A 120 13.67 -0.47 4.46
N ALA A 121 13.65 0.77 3.99
CA ALA A 121 14.75 1.36 3.23
C ALA A 121 16.03 1.50 4.07
N VAL A 122 15.90 1.86 5.35
CA VAL A 122 17.05 2.19 6.22
C VAL A 122 17.48 1.03 7.12
N ALA A 123 16.53 0.21 7.60
CA ALA A 123 16.82 -0.93 8.45
C ALA A 123 17.67 -1.95 7.69
N LEU A 124 18.75 -2.41 8.32
CA LEU A 124 19.73 -3.32 7.72
C LEU A 124 20.25 -2.90 6.33
N ARG A 125 20.16 -1.60 6.00
CA ARG A 125 20.49 -0.98 4.70
C ARG A 125 19.63 -1.44 3.53
N GLY A 126 18.38 -1.81 3.79
CA GLY A 126 17.42 -2.21 2.78
C GLY A 126 16.87 -3.61 3.05
N LEU A 127 15.58 -3.66 3.37
CA LEU A 127 14.79 -4.86 3.50
C LEU A 127 13.75 -4.91 2.38
N PRO A 128 13.42 -6.11 1.87
CA PRO A 128 12.21 -6.29 1.07
C PRO A 128 10.98 -5.85 1.87
N PHE A 129 10.03 -5.17 1.21
CA PHE A 129 8.77 -4.84 1.85
C PHE A 129 7.58 -5.01 0.92
N VAL A 130 6.40 -5.21 1.50
CA VAL A 130 5.12 -5.38 0.81
C VAL A 130 4.15 -4.32 1.31
N GLN A 131 3.38 -3.71 0.40
CA GLN A 131 2.30 -2.82 0.78
C GLN A 131 0.95 -3.54 0.75
N VAL A 132 0.14 -3.34 1.78
CA VAL A 132 -1.26 -3.78 1.86
C VAL A 132 -2.11 -2.54 2.20
N PRO A 133 -2.36 -1.65 1.21
CA PRO A 133 -3.04 -0.38 1.43
C PRO A 133 -4.53 -0.56 1.74
N THR A 134 -5.01 0.06 2.83
CA THR A 134 -6.40 -0.09 3.32
C THR A 134 -7.27 1.17 3.16
N THR A 135 -6.74 2.19 2.49
CA THR A 135 -7.50 3.42 2.17
C THR A 135 -7.51 3.61 0.67
N LEU A 136 -8.60 4.14 0.10
CA LEU A 136 -8.69 4.34 -1.36
C LEU A 136 -7.56 5.23 -1.86
N LEU A 137 -7.24 6.33 -1.15
CA LEU A 137 -6.11 7.21 -1.48
C LEU A 137 -4.79 6.42 -1.57
N ALA A 138 -4.51 5.55 -0.60
CA ALA A 138 -3.29 4.77 -0.61
C ALA A 138 -3.26 3.73 -1.74
N GLN A 139 -4.40 3.10 -2.03
CA GLN A 139 -4.54 2.09 -3.08
C GLN A 139 -4.29 2.65 -4.48
N VAL A 140 -4.76 3.88 -4.74
CA VAL A 140 -4.71 4.47 -6.08
C VAL A 140 -3.51 5.38 -6.30
N ASP A 141 -2.90 5.86 -5.21
CA ASP A 141 -1.79 6.80 -5.28
C ASP A 141 -0.60 6.28 -4.46
N SER A 142 -0.58 6.41 -3.14
CA SER A 142 0.68 6.29 -2.38
C SER A 142 1.36 4.91 -2.42
N SER A 143 0.65 3.82 -2.74
CA SER A 143 1.24 2.49 -2.82
C SER A 143 2.06 2.22 -4.09
N VAL A 144 2.00 3.11 -5.08
CA VAL A 144 2.76 3.02 -6.33
C VAL A 144 3.71 4.21 -6.45
N GLY A 145 4.96 3.96 -6.83
CA GLY A 145 5.96 5.00 -7.09
C GLY A 145 7.08 5.15 -6.06
N GLY A 146 7.14 4.28 -5.05
CA GLY A 146 8.31 4.06 -4.20
C GLY A 146 8.70 5.20 -3.26
N LYS A 147 7.92 6.28 -3.19
CA LYS A 147 8.15 7.34 -2.20
C LYS A 147 7.81 6.81 -0.81
N THR A 148 8.72 7.02 0.11
CA THR A 148 8.56 6.64 1.52
C THR A 148 9.16 7.75 2.38
N GLY A 149 8.71 7.92 3.63
CA GLY A 149 9.32 8.92 4.49
C GLY A 149 8.59 9.22 5.79
N VAL A 150 9.12 10.24 6.48
CA VAL A 150 8.55 10.81 7.71
C VAL A 150 8.48 12.33 7.63
N ASN A 151 7.63 12.91 8.47
CA ASN A 151 7.53 14.35 8.62
C ASN A 151 8.61 14.87 9.57
N SER A 152 9.03 16.11 9.32
CA SER A 152 9.90 16.90 10.19
C SER A 152 9.11 18.05 10.79
N ARG A 153 9.62 18.65 11.87
CA ARG A 153 9.11 19.95 12.36
C ARG A 153 9.18 21.06 11.29
N HIS A 154 10.02 20.87 10.27
CA HIS A 154 10.20 21.82 9.17
C HIS A 154 9.25 21.59 7.99
N GLY A 155 8.48 20.50 7.97
CA GLY A 155 7.54 20.21 6.89
C GLY A 155 7.25 18.73 6.70
N LYS A 156 6.21 18.45 5.91
CA LYS A 156 5.80 17.09 5.58
C LYS A 156 6.68 16.48 4.49
N ASN A 157 6.91 15.18 4.56
CA ASN A 157 7.58 14.38 3.51
C ASN A 157 8.98 14.87 3.08
N LEU A 158 9.65 15.69 3.90
CA LEU A 158 10.98 16.22 3.57
C LEU A 158 12.11 15.21 3.78
N ILE A 159 11.82 14.10 4.45
CA ILE A 159 12.81 13.09 4.86
C ILE A 159 12.28 11.74 4.42
N GLY A 160 13.04 11.03 3.60
CA GLY A 160 12.56 9.79 3.01
C GLY A 160 13.57 9.12 2.08
N ALA A 161 13.09 8.08 1.41
CA ALA A 161 13.84 7.34 0.41
C ALA A 161 12.91 6.89 -0.73
N PHE A 162 13.47 6.73 -1.92
CA PHE A 162 12.83 5.95 -2.98
C PHE A 162 13.12 4.46 -2.74
N HIS A 163 12.12 3.71 -2.30
CA HIS A 163 12.21 2.29 -1.99
C HIS A 163 10.98 1.57 -2.56
N GLN A 164 11.18 0.71 -3.55
CA GLN A 164 10.08 0.03 -4.25
C GLN A 164 9.63 -1.22 -3.47
N PRO A 165 8.32 -1.49 -3.38
CA PRO A 165 7.83 -2.73 -2.77
C PRO A 165 8.15 -3.94 -3.65
N ALA A 166 8.19 -5.12 -3.04
CA ALA A 166 8.26 -6.40 -3.76
C ALA A 166 6.92 -6.77 -4.41
N THR A 167 5.80 -6.35 -3.81
CA THR A 167 4.45 -6.43 -4.37
C THR A 167 3.51 -5.51 -3.58
N VAL A 168 2.34 -5.21 -4.14
CA VAL A 168 1.26 -4.48 -3.49
C VAL A 168 -0.01 -5.33 -3.54
N LEU A 169 -0.68 -5.49 -2.40
CA LEU A 169 -1.94 -6.23 -2.28
C LEU A 169 -3.09 -5.28 -1.95
N ILE A 170 -3.94 -4.99 -2.93
CA ILE A 170 -5.10 -4.12 -2.78
C ILE A 170 -6.35 -4.98 -2.57
N ASP A 171 -6.68 -5.23 -1.30
CA ASP A 171 -7.95 -5.83 -0.93
C ASP A 171 -9.06 -4.78 -0.94
N ILE A 172 -9.95 -4.85 -1.92
CA ILE A 172 -11.03 -3.87 -2.11
C ILE A 172 -12.07 -3.93 -0.97
N ASP A 173 -12.17 -5.04 -0.24
CA ASP A 173 -13.13 -5.18 0.86
C ASP A 173 -12.74 -4.33 2.08
N THR A 174 -11.48 -3.89 2.18
CA THR A 174 -11.03 -2.94 3.22
C THR A 174 -11.76 -1.59 3.14
N LEU A 175 -12.25 -1.21 1.95
CA LEU A 175 -12.98 0.03 1.76
C LEU A 175 -14.39 0.00 2.40
N ASN A 176 -14.89 -1.17 2.80
CA ASN A 176 -16.19 -1.30 3.47
C ASN A 176 -16.18 -0.78 4.92
N THR A 177 -15.00 -0.68 5.54
CA THR A 177 -14.83 -0.16 6.91
C THR A 177 -14.25 1.27 6.91
N LEU A 178 -13.94 1.82 5.73
CA LEU A 178 -13.32 3.12 5.60
C LEU A 178 -14.36 4.23 5.80
N PRO A 179 -14.10 5.25 6.65
CA PRO A 179 -15.03 6.37 6.81
C PRO A 179 -15.29 7.10 5.49
N ASP A 180 -16.54 7.48 5.22
CA ASP A 180 -16.97 8.12 3.97
C ASP A 180 -16.09 9.30 3.56
N ARG A 181 -15.71 10.15 4.52
CA ARG A 181 -14.84 11.30 4.25
C ARG A 181 -13.48 10.89 3.68
N GLN A 182 -12.92 9.78 4.15
CA GLN A 182 -11.64 9.23 3.67
C GLN A 182 -11.82 8.53 2.33
N LEU A 183 -12.94 7.85 2.11
CA LEU A 183 -13.29 7.26 0.82
C LEU A 183 -13.41 8.35 -0.25
N LEU A 184 -14.15 9.42 0.02
CA LEU A 184 -14.31 10.56 -0.90
C LEU A 184 -12.99 11.29 -1.15
N ALA A 185 -12.13 11.42 -0.13
CA ALA A 185 -10.80 11.98 -0.32
C ALA A 185 -9.95 11.13 -1.28
N GLY A 186 -10.00 9.80 -1.15
CA GLY A 186 -9.37 8.91 -2.13
C GLY A 186 -10.00 8.98 -3.52
N TYR A 187 -11.32 9.16 -3.60
CA TYR A 187 -12.02 9.29 -4.87
C TYR A 187 -11.62 10.55 -5.65
N ALA A 188 -11.25 11.64 -4.97
CA ALA A 188 -10.70 12.82 -5.63
C ALA A 188 -9.41 12.50 -6.43
N GLU A 189 -8.54 11.63 -5.91
CA GLU A 189 -7.35 11.17 -6.63
C GLU A 189 -7.71 10.25 -7.81
N VAL A 190 -8.77 9.44 -7.68
CA VAL A 190 -9.31 8.67 -8.81
C VAL A 190 -9.77 9.60 -9.94
N ALA A 191 -10.53 10.64 -9.62
CA ALA A 191 -11.00 11.63 -10.58
C ALA A 191 -9.85 12.42 -11.22
N LYS A 192 -8.79 12.72 -10.44
CA LYS A 192 -7.58 13.39 -10.95
C LYS A 192 -6.97 12.64 -12.13
N TYR A 193 -6.84 11.31 -12.07
CA TYR A 193 -6.30 10.54 -13.21
C TYR A 193 -7.17 10.63 -14.46
N GLY A 194 -8.50 10.67 -14.31
CA GLY A 194 -9.41 10.95 -15.42
C GLY A 194 -9.17 12.32 -16.06
N LEU A 195 -9.01 13.35 -15.22
CA LEU A 195 -8.85 14.74 -15.64
C LEU A 195 -7.50 15.07 -16.29
N ILE A 196 -6.42 14.36 -15.93
CA ILE A 196 -5.07 14.64 -16.45
C ILE A 196 -4.94 14.14 -17.90
N ASP A 197 -5.21 12.86 -18.15
CA ASP A 197 -4.90 12.23 -19.44
C ASP A 197 -5.82 11.06 -19.84
N ARG A 198 -6.92 10.83 -19.11
CA ARG A 198 -7.86 9.71 -19.38
C ARG A 198 -9.32 10.18 -19.51
N PRO A 199 -9.68 10.87 -20.60
CA PRO A 199 -11.03 11.41 -20.77
C PRO A 199 -12.13 10.33 -20.76
N ASP A 200 -11.89 9.16 -21.34
CA ASP A 200 -12.84 8.04 -21.32
C ASP A 200 -13.07 7.50 -19.91
N PHE A 201 -12.01 7.48 -19.08
CA PHE A 201 -12.12 7.10 -17.67
C PHE A 201 -12.87 8.17 -16.88
N PHE A 202 -12.65 9.46 -17.17
CA PHE A 202 -13.41 10.54 -16.54
C PHE A 202 -14.90 10.46 -16.88
N ALA A 203 -15.26 10.26 -18.15
CA ALA A 203 -16.65 10.07 -18.58
C ALA A 203 -17.28 8.85 -17.89
N TRP A 204 -16.53 7.76 -17.74
CA TRP A 204 -17.01 6.59 -16.98
C TRP A 204 -17.24 6.92 -15.50
N LEU A 205 -16.39 7.75 -14.87
CA LEU A 205 -16.56 8.16 -13.47
C LEU A 205 -17.81 9.04 -13.24
N GLU A 206 -18.23 9.82 -14.24
CA GLU A 206 -19.47 10.62 -14.16
C GLU A 206 -20.70 9.71 -13.96
N GLU A 207 -20.71 8.54 -14.60
CA GLU A 207 -21.80 7.57 -14.50
C GLU A 207 -21.61 6.59 -13.32
N ALA A 208 -20.40 6.06 -13.15
CA ALA A 208 -20.11 4.96 -12.23
C ALA A 208 -19.68 5.42 -10.83
N GLY A 209 -19.34 6.69 -10.63
CA GLY A 209 -18.87 7.24 -9.37
C GLY A 209 -19.75 6.89 -8.16
N PRO A 210 -21.08 7.09 -8.22
CA PRO A 210 -21.97 6.70 -7.13
C PRO A 210 -21.87 5.22 -6.75
N ARG A 211 -21.64 4.31 -7.72
CA ARG A 211 -21.46 2.88 -7.46
C ARG A 211 -20.11 2.57 -6.80
N VAL A 212 -19.04 3.27 -7.21
CA VAL A 212 -17.71 3.17 -6.56
C VAL A 212 -17.84 3.52 -5.08
N ILE A 213 -18.50 4.63 -4.77
CA ILE A 213 -18.70 5.08 -3.39
C ILE A 213 -19.59 4.10 -2.62
N ALA A 214 -20.69 3.65 -3.22
CA ALA A 214 -21.67 2.77 -2.60
C ALA A 214 -21.19 1.33 -2.33
N GLY A 215 -20.00 0.93 -2.80
CA GLY A 215 -19.48 -0.41 -2.52
C GLY A 215 -19.65 -1.45 -3.61
N ASP A 216 -20.02 -1.04 -4.83
CA ASP A 216 -20.05 -1.95 -5.96
C ASP A 216 -18.63 -2.46 -6.27
N ARG A 217 -18.40 -3.76 -6.03
CA ARG A 217 -17.06 -4.37 -6.16
C ARG A 217 -16.48 -4.25 -7.57
N LEU A 218 -17.32 -4.37 -8.60
CA LEU A 218 -16.87 -4.24 -9.98
C LEU A 218 -16.45 -2.81 -10.30
N ALA A 219 -17.26 -1.81 -9.91
CA ALA A 219 -16.90 -0.41 -10.10
C ALA A 219 -15.66 -0.03 -9.29
N ARG A 220 -15.55 -0.45 -8.02
CA ARG A 220 -14.36 -0.19 -7.18
C ARG A 220 -13.10 -0.80 -7.78
N THR A 221 -13.15 -2.07 -8.18
CA THR A 221 -12.02 -2.75 -8.84
C THR A 221 -11.62 -2.01 -10.11
N HIS A 222 -12.57 -1.64 -10.96
CA HIS A 222 -12.29 -0.91 -12.20
C HIS A 222 -11.62 0.43 -11.92
N ALA A 223 -12.17 1.23 -11.00
CA ALA A 223 -11.63 2.55 -10.64
C ALA A 223 -10.19 2.45 -10.10
N ILE A 224 -9.93 1.47 -9.23
CA ILE A 224 -8.59 1.24 -8.66
C ILE A 224 -7.62 0.78 -9.74
N VAL A 225 -7.99 -0.19 -10.59
CA VAL A 225 -7.14 -0.69 -11.67
C VAL A 225 -6.75 0.43 -12.64
N GLN A 226 -7.69 1.27 -13.06
CA GLN A 226 -7.41 2.39 -13.97
C GLN A 226 -6.47 3.41 -13.33
N SER A 227 -6.69 3.74 -12.06
CA SER A 227 -5.85 4.69 -11.33
C SER A 227 -4.42 4.14 -11.12
N VAL A 228 -4.30 2.87 -10.73
CA VAL A 228 -3.01 2.20 -10.56
C VAL A 228 -2.27 2.09 -11.89
N ALA A 229 -2.96 1.78 -12.99
CA ALA A 229 -2.36 1.74 -14.33
C ALA A 229 -1.84 3.12 -14.76
N ALA A 230 -2.64 4.18 -14.58
CA ALA A 230 -2.22 5.55 -14.86
C ALA A 230 -0.96 5.92 -14.07
N LYS A 231 -0.94 5.61 -12.76
CA LYS A 231 0.23 5.88 -11.93
C LYS A 231 1.44 5.03 -12.32
N ALA A 232 1.25 3.76 -12.64
CA ALA A 232 2.31 2.85 -13.05
C ALA A 232 3.01 3.32 -14.34
N GLU A 233 2.25 3.82 -15.31
CA GLU A 233 2.78 4.40 -16.55
C GLU A 233 3.68 5.60 -16.26
N ILE A 234 3.22 6.55 -15.44
CA ILE A 234 4.00 7.74 -15.06
C ILE A 234 5.27 7.34 -14.29
N VAL A 235 5.15 6.39 -13.35
CA VAL A 235 6.29 5.87 -12.56
C VAL A 235 7.31 5.15 -13.44
N GLY A 236 6.86 4.38 -14.43
CA GLY A 236 7.73 3.70 -15.39
C GLY A 236 8.50 4.66 -16.29
N GLN A 237 7.91 5.82 -16.62
CA GLN A 237 8.57 6.88 -17.37
C GLN A 237 9.55 7.69 -16.52
N ASP A 238 9.21 7.95 -15.25
CA ASP A 238 10.01 8.77 -14.34
C ASP A 238 9.91 8.30 -12.88
N GLU A 239 10.75 7.32 -12.54
CA GLU A 239 10.73 6.69 -11.21
C GLU A 239 11.08 7.68 -10.08
N ARG A 240 11.99 8.63 -10.34
CA ARG A 240 12.59 9.53 -9.34
C ARG A 240 12.14 10.98 -9.44
N GLU A 241 11.12 11.27 -10.24
CA GLU A 241 10.54 12.60 -10.39
C GLU A 241 11.54 13.66 -10.88
N SER A 242 12.27 13.32 -11.92
CA SER A 242 13.22 14.20 -12.59
C SER A 242 12.62 14.99 -13.76
N GLY A 243 11.37 14.71 -14.14
CA GLY A 243 10.67 15.31 -15.28
C GLY A 243 9.15 15.14 -15.23
N ALA A 244 8.60 14.18 -15.99
CA ALA A 244 7.17 14.07 -16.32
C ALA A 244 6.21 13.82 -15.14
N ARG A 245 6.73 13.53 -13.94
CA ARG A 245 5.94 13.21 -12.74
C ARG A 245 5.69 14.41 -11.81
N ALA A 246 6.19 15.60 -12.16
CA ALA A 246 6.01 16.85 -11.42
C ALA A 246 4.63 17.49 -11.59
#